data_AF-A0A849EZC9-F1
#
_entry.id   AF-A0A849EZC9-F1
#
_cell.length_a   1.000
_cell.length_b   1.000
_cell.length_c   1.000
_cell.angle_alpha   90.00
_cell.angle_beta   90.00
_cell.angle_gamma   90.00
#
_symmetry.space_group_name_H-M   'P 1'
#
loop_
_entity.id
_entity.type
_entity.pdbx_description
1 polymer ?
#
loop_
_entity_poly.entity_id
_entity_poly.type
_entity_poly.pdbx_seq_one_letter_code
_entity_poly.pdbx_strand_id
1 'polypeptide(L)'
;MRCSILLAFNDSSSCHSALECITRISNCPENSSITLLHLFRKPTGSEDLMGKKYMQSAPERIKKALEQARSQLVESGFRPDQVSVKFIETPYPTVADGIIDQFVRGDYNLVVIGRKRMSKAEEFVLGDTSVRLVRALEGTAVLVVKQ
;
A
#
# COMPACT_ATOMS: atom_id res chain seq x y z
N MET A 1 20.85 -11.44 -1.62
CA MET A 1 20.26 -10.18 -1.12
C MET A 1 18.83 -10.49 -0.71
N ARG A 2 18.38 -10.03 0.47
CA ARG A 2 16.98 -10.22 0.89
C ARG A 2 16.12 -9.11 0.28
N CYS A 3 15.01 -9.46 -0.36
CA CYS A 3 14.06 -8.49 -0.89
C CYS A 3 13.09 -8.11 0.23
N SER A 4 13.03 -6.85 0.62
CA SER A 4 12.05 -6.38 1.61
C SER A 4 11.10 -5.42 0.95
N ILE A 5 9.84 -5.85 0.89
CA ILE A 5 8.80 -5.27 0.05
C ILE A 5 7.80 -4.53 0.93
N LEU A 6 7.55 -3.26 0.64
CA LEU A 6 6.46 -2.49 1.21
C LEU A 6 5.31 -2.39 0.20
N LEU A 7 4.20 -3.09 0.44
CA LEU A 7 3.04 -3.10 -0.44
C LEU A 7 1.92 -2.24 0.16
N ALA A 8 1.58 -1.13 -0.49
CA ALA A 8 0.47 -0.30 -0.07
C ALA A 8 -0.88 -0.93 -0.46
N PHE A 9 -1.78 -1.10 0.50
CA PHE A 9 -3.02 -1.86 0.35
C PHE A 9 -4.25 -1.08 0.85
N ASN A 10 -5.35 -1.08 0.08
CA ASN A 10 -6.61 -0.42 0.46
C ASN A 10 -7.88 -1.13 -0.02
N ASP A 11 -7.85 -2.47 -0.13
CA ASP A 11 -8.96 -3.31 -0.64
C ASP A 11 -9.60 -2.77 -1.93
N SER A 12 -8.74 -2.32 -2.85
CA SER A 12 -9.15 -1.93 -4.20
C SER A 12 -8.68 -2.97 -5.20
N SER A 13 -9.38 -3.01 -6.33
CA SER A 13 -9.03 -3.85 -7.47
C SER A 13 -7.55 -3.65 -7.86
N SER A 14 -7.06 -2.40 -7.89
CA SER A 14 -5.65 -2.09 -8.18
C SER A 14 -4.64 -2.67 -7.19
N CYS A 15 -5.01 -2.77 -5.91
CA CYS A 15 -4.15 -3.40 -4.89
C CYS A 15 -4.15 -4.93 -5.02
N HIS A 16 -5.31 -5.53 -5.35
CA HIS A 16 -5.38 -6.97 -5.64
C HIS A 16 -4.54 -7.35 -6.85
N SER A 17 -4.54 -6.53 -7.91
CA SER A 17 -3.63 -6.72 -9.05
C SER A 17 -2.15 -6.56 -8.66
N ALA A 18 -1.85 -5.65 -7.72
CA ALA A 18 -0.49 -5.50 -7.20
C ALA A 18 -0.03 -6.72 -6.39
N LEU A 19 -0.93 -7.28 -5.57
CA LEU A 19 -0.70 -8.50 -4.81
C LEU A 19 -0.47 -9.69 -5.76
N GLU A 20 -1.33 -9.86 -6.76
CA GLU A 20 -1.20 -10.90 -7.78
C GLU A 20 0.09 -10.76 -8.61
N CYS A 21 0.47 -9.52 -8.94
CA CYS A 21 1.72 -9.27 -9.65
C CYS A 21 2.92 -9.72 -8.82
N ILE A 22 2.92 -9.45 -7.51
CA ILE A 22 3.99 -9.89 -6.61
C ILE A 22 4.02 -11.41 -6.48
N THR A 23 2.87 -12.08 -6.29
CA THR A 23 2.85 -13.54 -6.18
C THR A 23 3.35 -14.23 -7.45
N ARG A 24 3.10 -13.65 -8.63
CA ARG A 24 3.60 -14.17 -9.92
C ARG A 24 5.10 -13.96 -10.14
N ILE A 25 5.68 -12.88 -9.61
CA ILE A 25 7.10 -12.55 -9.82
C ILE A 25 7.99 -13.18 -8.76
N SER A 26 7.46 -13.44 -7.56
CA SER A 26 8.20 -14.03 -6.46
C SER A 26 8.49 -15.51 -6.70
N ASN A 27 9.57 -15.81 -7.44
CA ASN A 27 10.04 -17.17 -7.70
C ASN A 27 10.82 -17.80 -6.51
N CYS A 28 11.24 -16.99 -5.51
CA CYS A 28 11.98 -17.44 -4.32
C CYS A 28 11.46 -16.72 -3.04
N PRO A 29 10.35 -17.17 -2.44
CA PRO A 29 9.79 -16.55 -1.23
C PRO A 29 10.74 -16.61 -0.03
N GLU A 30 11.64 -17.60 0.06
CA GLU A 30 12.57 -17.79 1.19
C GLU A 30 13.51 -16.60 1.47
N ASN A 31 13.78 -15.78 0.46
CA ASN A 31 14.65 -14.60 0.57
C ASN A 31 13.89 -13.28 0.50
N SER A 32 12.56 -13.30 0.61
CA SER A 32 11.72 -12.11 0.50
C SER A 32 10.82 -11.95 1.72
N SER A 33 10.66 -10.71 2.20
CA SER A 33 9.65 -10.33 3.19
C SER A 33 8.72 -9.27 2.62
N ILE A 34 7.44 -9.35 2.98
CA ILE A 34 6.40 -8.43 2.55
C ILE A 34 5.79 -7.77 3.79
N THR A 35 5.71 -6.45 3.78
CA THR A 35 4.85 -5.68 4.69
C THR A 35 3.65 -5.16 3.91
N LEU A 36 2.45 -5.62 4.25
CA LEU A 36 1.19 -5.06 3.81
C LEU A 36 0.90 -3.81 4.63
N LEU A 37 0.98 -2.64 3.98
CA LEU A 37 0.78 -1.34 4.61
C LEU A 37 -0.60 -0.78 4.26
N HIS A 38 -1.40 -0.51 5.28
CA HIS A 38 -2.55 0.39 5.15
C HIS A 38 -2.33 1.65 5.99
N LEU A 39 -2.72 2.78 5.43
CA LEU A 39 -2.66 4.08 6.10
C LEU A 39 -3.87 4.91 5.72
N PHE A 40 -4.30 5.76 6.64
CA PHE A 40 -5.30 6.78 6.37
C PHE A 40 -4.65 8.06 5.87
N ARG A 41 -5.37 8.80 5.04
CA ARG A 41 -5.04 10.20 4.73
C ARG A 41 -6.08 11.12 5.30
N LYS A 42 -5.70 12.38 5.51
CA LYS A 42 -6.63 13.44 5.85
C LYS A 42 -7.62 13.61 4.68
N PRO A 43 -8.93 13.73 4.96
CA PRO A 43 -9.90 14.08 3.95
C PRO A 43 -9.57 15.47 3.39
N THR A 44 -9.94 15.72 2.14
CA THR A 44 -9.81 17.05 1.53
C THR A 44 -11.18 17.69 1.36
N GLY A 45 -11.36 18.94 1.81
CA GLY A 45 -12.47 19.83 1.47
C GLY A 45 -13.86 19.17 1.44
N SER A 46 -14.29 18.72 0.25
CA SER A 46 -15.58 18.06 0.00
C SER A 46 -15.75 16.72 0.73
N GLU A 47 -14.68 15.97 0.98
CA GLU A 47 -14.71 14.70 1.72
C GLU A 47 -14.95 14.91 3.22
N ASP A 48 -14.41 15.99 3.79
CA ASP A 48 -14.65 16.38 5.19
C ASP A 48 -16.14 16.70 5.41
N LEU A 49 -16.78 17.30 4.40
CA LEU A 49 -18.21 17.67 4.42
C LEU A 49 -19.14 16.46 4.23
N MET A 50 -18.71 15.38 3.55
CA MET A 50 -19.51 14.15 3.36
C MET A 50 -19.67 13.29 4.62
N GLY A 51 -19.02 13.66 5.73
CA GLY A 51 -19.37 13.21 7.07
C GLY A 51 -18.59 11.99 7.59
N LYS A 52 -18.13 12.13 8.84
CA LYS A 52 -17.37 11.15 9.66
C LYS A 52 -17.98 9.74 9.79
N LYS A 53 -19.23 9.53 9.32
CA LYS A 53 -20.01 8.30 9.52
C LYS A 53 -19.51 7.12 8.65
N TYR A 54 -18.83 7.40 7.53
CA TYR A 54 -18.16 6.36 6.72
C TYR A 54 -16.85 5.84 7.33
N MET A 55 -16.21 6.61 8.22
CA MET A 55 -14.93 6.25 8.82
C MET A 55 -15.05 5.28 10.02
N GLN A 56 -16.24 5.04 10.57
CA GLN A 56 -16.40 4.24 11.79
C GLN A 56 -16.43 2.72 11.54
N SER A 57 -16.91 2.26 10.38
CA SER A 57 -16.93 0.83 9.99
C SER A 57 -15.81 0.45 9.00
N ALA A 58 -15.13 1.44 8.43
CA ALA A 58 -14.01 1.23 7.51
C ALA A 58 -12.83 0.46 8.14
N PRO A 59 -12.40 0.72 9.40
CA PRO A 59 -11.19 0.12 9.95
C PRO A 59 -11.26 -1.41 10.04
N GLU A 60 -12.38 -1.97 10.53
CA GLU A 60 -12.54 -3.41 10.68
C GLU A 60 -12.58 -4.14 9.33
N ARG A 61 -13.28 -3.57 8.36
CA ARG A 61 -13.35 -4.12 7.00
C ARG A 61 -11.96 -4.18 6.37
N ILE A 62 -11.18 -3.10 6.49
CA ILE A 62 -9.82 -3.06 5.96
C ILE A 62 -8.88 -3.99 6.72
N LYS A 63 -8.97 -4.07 8.05
CA LYS A 63 -8.19 -5.04 8.83
C LYS A 63 -8.48 -6.47 8.37
N LYS A 64 -9.75 -6.81 8.12
CA LYS A 64 -10.13 -8.11 7.56
C LYS A 64 -9.54 -8.33 6.16
N ALA A 65 -9.59 -7.32 5.29
CA ALA A 65 -9.03 -7.41 3.94
C ALA A 65 -7.50 -7.56 3.95
N LEU A 66 -6.80 -6.92 4.88
CA LEU A 66 -5.35 -7.09 5.09
C LEU A 66 -5.01 -8.51 5.53
N GLU A 67 -5.76 -9.09 6.46
CA GLU A 67 -5.54 -10.48 6.87
C GLU A 67 -5.86 -11.46 5.73
N GLN A 68 -6.88 -11.19 4.92
CA GLN A 68 -7.15 -11.99 3.71
C GLN A 68 -6.00 -11.91 2.70
N ALA A 69 -5.48 -10.71 2.44
CA ALA A 69 -4.31 -10.50 1.59
C ALA A 69 -3.06 -11.23 2.14
N ARG A 70 -2.87 -11.20 3.46
CA ARG A 70 -1.80 -11.95 4.13
C ARG A 70 -1.97 -13.45 3.91
N SER A 71 -3.17 -14.00 4.10
CA SER A 71 -3.44 -15.42 3.86
C SER A 71 -3.16 -15.81 2.41
N GLN A 72 -3.55 -14.98 1.43
CA GLN A 72 -3.26 -15.23 0.01
C GLN A 72 -1.76 -15.29 -0.27
N LEU A 73 -0.97 -14.39 0.33
CA LEU A 73 0.49 -14.43 0.21
C LEU A 73 1.07 -15.71 0.82
N VAL A 74 0.57 -16.13 1.99
CA VAL A 74 1.01 -17.38 2.64
C VAL A 74 0.64 -18.61 1.79
N GLU A 75 -0.58 -18.67 1.28
CA GLU A 75 -1.06 -19.73 0.37
C GLU A 75 -0.25 -19.79 -0.94
N SER A 76 0.27 -18.65 -1.40
CA SER A 76 1.13 -18.58 -2.58
C SER A 76 2.58 -19.03 -2.33
N GLY A 77 2.95 -19.35 -1.09
CA GLY A 77 4.26 -19.92 -0.73
C GLY A 77 5.15 -19.05 0.15
N PHE A 78 4.71 -17.85 0.58
CA PHE A 78 5.44 -17.08 1.59
C PHE A 78 5.26 -17.70 2.97
N ARG A 79 6.31 -17.69 3.79
CA ARG A 79 6.18 -18.12 5.18
C ARG A 79 5.38 -17.09 5.99
N PRO A 80 4.58 -17.50 6.98
CA PRO A 80 3.82 -16.58 7.82
C PRO A 80 4.67 -15.50 8.52
N ASP A 81 5.92 -15.82 8.86
CA ASP A 81 6.88 -14.89 9.47
C ASP A 81 7.49 -13.88 8.48
N GLN A 82 7.34 -14.11 7.18
CA GLN A 82 7.80 -13.21 6.12
C GLN A 82 6.73 -12.20 5.71
N VAL A 83 5.48 -12.37 6.14
CA VAL A 83 4.36 -11.48 5.79
C VAL A 83 3.87 -10.75 7.04
N SER A 84 4.17 -9.45 7.10
CA SER A 84 3.76 -8.56 8.18
C SER A 84 2.62 -7.64 7.72
N VAL A 85 1.74 -7.27 8.65
CA VAL A 85 0.69 -6.27 8.42
C VAL A 85 0.99 -5.03 9.24
N LYS A 86 0.93 -3.86 8.60
CA LYS A 86 1.11 -2.56 9.25
C LYS A 86 -0.11 -1.70 8.98
N PHE A 87 -0.85 -1.39 10.05
CA PHE A 87 -2.07 -0.59 9.98
C PHE A 87 -1.84 0.74 10.71
N ILE A 88 -1.74 1.84 9.97
CA ILE A 88 -1.46 3.16 10.52
C ILE A 88 -2.76 3.94 10.71
N GLU A 89 -3.18 4.09 11.96
CA GLU A 89 -4.41 4.78 12.34
C GLU A 89 -4.29 6.31 12.27
N THR A 90 -3.08 6.85 12.47
CA THR A 90 -2.82 8.28 12.37
C THR A 90 -2.82 8.72 10.90
N PRO A 91 -3.68 9.68 10.51
CA PRO A 91 -3.81 10.07 9.11
C PRO A 91 -2.67 10.98 8.64
N TYR A 92 -2.15 10.69 7.44
CA TYR A 92 -1.15 11.51 6.75
C TYR A 92 -1.79 12.60 5.87
N PRO A 93 -1.05 13.66 5.49
CA PRO A 93 -1.56 14.63 4.52
C PRO A 93 -1.96 13.98 3.19
N THR A 94 -1.13 13.06 2.66
CA THR A 94 -1.43 12.26 1.47
C THR A 94 -1.02 10.81 1.66
N VAL A 95 -1.49 9.94 0.75
CA VAL A 95 -1.06 8.53 0.72
C VAL A 95 0.45 8.42 0.44
N ALA A 96 0.99 9.25 -0.46
CA ALA A 96 2.41 9.27 -0.77
C ALA A 96 3.26 9.60 0.46
N ASP A 97 2.86 10.61 1.25
CA ASP A 97 3.60 10.99 2.47
C ASP A 97 3.65 9.84 3.48
N GLY A 98 2.53 9.13 3.65
CA GLY A 98 2.46 7.97 4.52
C GLY A 98 3.35 6.83 4.04
N ILE A 99 3.34 6.52 2.74
CA ILE A 99 4.21 5.47 2.19
C ILE A 99 5.68 5.85 2.38
N ILE A 100 6.06 7.12 2.12
CA ILE A 100 7.43 7.60 2.27
C ILE A 100 7.90 7.53 3.74
N ASP A 101 7.10 8.03 4.68
CA ASP A 101 7.45 7.96 6.11
C ASP A 101 7.60 6.51 6.59
N GLN A 102 6.69 5.63 6.16
CA GLN A 102 6.76 4.21 6.54
C GLN A 102 7.91 3.47 5.85
N PHE A 103 8.25 3.85 4.62
CA PHE A 103 9.43 3.36 3.92
C PHE A 103 10.70 3.75 4.66
N VAL A 104 10.89 5.02 5.01
CA VAL A 104 12.10 5.51 5.70
C VAL A 104 12.27 4.90 7.10
N ARG A 105 11.16 4.58 7.78
CA ARG A 105 11.18 3.94 9.10
C ARG A 105 11.50 2.44 9.06
N GLY A 106 11.52 1.82 7.89
CA GLY A 106 11.83 0.40 7.74
C GLY A 106 12.94 0.17 6.74
N ASP A 107 13.50 -1.03 6.72
CA ASP A 107 14.57 -1.39 5.81
C ASP A 107 14.01 -2.03 4.53
N TYR A 108 13.25 -1.25 3.77
CA TYR A 108 12.63 -1.69 2.52
C TYR A 108 13.52 -1.37 1.31
N ASN A 109 13.48 -2.23 0.29
CA ASN A 109 14.19 -2.00 -0.97
C ASN A 109 13.29 -2.07 -2.22
N LEU A 110 12.01 -2.40 -2.04
CA LEU A 110 10.98 -2.34 -3.06
C LEU A 110 9.68 -1.77 -2.49
N VAL A 111 9.11 -0.76 -3.15
CA VAL A 111 7.75 -0.28 -2.86
C VAL A 111 6.81 -0.72 -3.97
N VAL A 112 5.69 -1.32 -3.60
CA VAL A 112 4.67 -1.81 -4.53
C VAL A 112 3.37 -1.06 -4.30
N ILE A 113 2.83 -0.49 -5.35
CA ILE A 113 1.55 0.22 -5.30
C ILE A 113 0.63 -0.18 -6.46
N GLY A 114 -0.67 -0.24 -6.19
CA GLY A 114 -1.68 -0.23 -7.23
C GLY A 114 -1.88 1.19 -7.77
N ARG A 115 -1.96 1.36 -9.09
CA ARG A 115 -2.27 2.65 -9.71
C ARG A 115 -3.75 2.95 -9.56
N LYS A 116 -4.09 3.80 -8.59
CA LYS A 116 -5.45 4.31 -8.43
C LYS A 116 -5.82 5.18 -9.64
N ARG A 117 -7.01 4.96 -10.21
CA ARG A 117 -7.60 5.91 -11.17
C ARG A 117 -8.13 7.10 -10.38
N MET A 118 -7.61 8.29 -10.68
CA MET A 118 -8.13 9.56 -10.19
C MET A 118 -8.69 10.35 -11.37
N SER A 119 -9.69 11.18 -11.11
CA SER A 119 -10.08 12.22 -12.06
C SER A 119 -8.98 13.27 -12.18
N LYS A 120 -8.97 14.04 -13.28
CA LYS A 120 -7.99 15.12 -13.48
C LYS A 120 -8.02 16.17 -12.36
N ALA A 121 -9.19 16.45 -11.82
CA ALA A 121 -9.35 17.41 -10.72
C ALA A 121 -8.76 16.86 -9.41
N GLU A 122 -9.02 15.59 -9.09
CA GLU A 122 -8.41 14.94 -7.92
C GLU A 122 -6.88 14.84 -8.05
N GLU A 123 -6.37 14.48 -9.23
CA GLU A 123 -4.93 14.40 -9.50
C GLU A 123 -4.27 15.78 -9.39
N PHE A 124 -4.94 16.85 -9.84
CA PHE A 124 -4.45 18.22 -9.67
C PHE A 124 -4.33 18.64 -8.20
N VAL A 125 -5.28 18.22 -7.34
CA VAL A 125 -5.30 18.58 -5.92
C VAL A 125 -4.37 17.71 -5.07
N LEU A 126 -4.35 16.40 -5.30
CA LEU A 126 -3.64 15.41 -4.47
C LEU A 126 -2.25 15.05 -5.04
N GLY A 127 -2.02 15.33 -6.33
CA GLY A 127 -0.87 14.87 -7.07
C GLY A 127 -0.93 13.38 -7.43
N ASP A 128 0.01 12.95 -8.27
CA ASP A 128 0.19 11.54 -8.60
C ASP A 128 1.12 10.85 -7.58
N THR A 129 0.60 9.84 -6.89
CA THR A 129 1.35 9.11 -5.85
C THR A 129 2.59 8.43 -6.44
N SER A 130 2.50 7.84 -7.63
CA SER A 130 3.62 7.14 -8.24
C SER A 130 4.78 8.07 -8.58
N VAL A 131 4.49 9.24 -9.14
CA VAL A 131 5.49 10.27 -9.45
C VAL A 131 6.16 10.78 -8.17
N ARG A 132 5.37 10.98 -7.10
CA ARG A 132 5.92 11.41 -5.80
C ARG A 132 6.86 10.37 -5.20
N LEU A 133 6.50 9.09 -5.23
CA LEU A 133 7.35 8.02 -4.70
C LEU A 133 8.66 7.91 -5.48
N VAL A 134 8.61 7.90 -6.81
CA VAL A 134 9.81 7.79 -7.66
C VAL A 134 10.78 8.95 -7.43
N ARG A 135 10.27 10.15 -7.13
CA ARG A 135 11.10 11.33 -6.85
C ARG A 135 11.68 11.36 -5.44
N ALA A 136 10.95 10.86 -4.46
CA ALA A 136 11.29 11.01 -3.05
C ALA A 136 12.11 9.85 -2.50
N LEU A 137 11.95 8.65 -3.06
CA LEU A 137 12.61 7.45 -2.55
C LEU A 137 13.94 7.22 -3.26
N GLU A 138 15.01 7.13 -2.50
CA GLU A 138 16.36 6.84 -3.00
C GLU A 138 16.75 5.38 -2.75
N GLY A 139 17.59 4.80 -3.62
CA GLY A 139 18.14 3.45 -3.42
C GLY A 139 17.10 2.31 -3.47
N THR A 140 15.91 2.56 -4.01
CA THR A 140 14.81 1.58 -4.06
C THR A 140 14.13 1.54 -5.42
N ALA A 141 13.49 0.41 -5.72
CA ALA A 141 12.58 0.28 -6.85
C ALA A 141 11.15 0.62 -6.45
N VAL A 142 10.40 1.23 -7.36
CA VAL A 142 8.95 1.46 -7.22
C VAL A 142 8.22 0.67 -8.31
N LEU A 143 7.45 -0.34 -7.92
CA LEU A 143 6.60 -1.12 -8.81
C LEU A 143 5.18 -0.57 -8.78
N VAL A 144 4.74 -0.05 -9.92
CA VAL A 144 3.41 0.50 -10.10
C VAL A 144 2.59 -0.45 -10.96
N VAL A 145 1.58 -1.08 -10.37
CA VAL A 145 0.73 -2.04 -11.07
C VAL A 145 -0.55 -1.37 -11.54
N LYS A 146 -0.79 -1.43 -12.85
CA LYS A 146 -2.01 -0.89 -13.47
C LYS A 146 -2.98 -2.03 -13.77
N GLN A 147 -4.26 -1.76 -13.53
CA GLN A 147 -5.38 -2.57 -14.05
C GLN A 147 -5.77 -2.17 -15.47
#